data_AF-A0A355PMP8-F1
#
_entry.id   AF-A0A355PMP8-F1
#
_cell.length_a   1.000
_cell.length_b   1.000
_cell.length_c   1.000
_cell.angle_alpha   90.00
_cell.angle_beta   90.00
_cell.angle_gamma   90.00
#
_symmetry.space_group_name_H-M   'P 1'
#
loop_
_entity.id
_entity.type
_entity.pdbx_description
1 polymer ?
#
loop_
_entity_poly.entity_id
_entity_poly.type
_entity_poly.pdbx_seq_one_letter_code
_entity_poly.pdbx_strand_id
1 'polypeptide(L)' 'KPCTVETGATLNVPLFINQGEIIKIDTRTGKYLSRAK' A
#
# COMPACT_ATOMS: atom_id res chain seq x y z
N LYS A 1 -4.23 -8.94 -0.24
CA LYS A 1 -3.97 -9.03 1.22
C LYS A 1 -4.17 -7.65 1.80
N PRO A 2 -5.03 -7.45 2.82
CA PRO A 2 -5.09 -6.15 3.49
C PRO A 2 -3.75 -5.90 4.19
N CYS A 3 -3.20 -4.71 4.01
CA CYS A 3 -1.95 -4.28 4.62
C CYS A 3 -2.18 -2.94 5.30
N THR A 4 -1.61 -2.79 6.49
CA THR A 4 -1.61 -1.54 7.23
C THR A 4 -0.32 -0.82 6.89
N VAL A 5 -0.42 0.37 6.31
CA VAL A 5 0.75 1.23 6.10
C VAL A 5 1.15 1.93 7.40
N GLU A 6 2.36 2.48 7.44
CA GLU A 6 2.90 3.17 8.63
C GLU A 6 2.01 4.30 9.16
N THR A 7 1.20 4.90 8.27
CA THR A 7 0.25 5.95 8.61
C THR A 7 -1.03 5.44 9.28
N GLY A 8 -1.17 4.12 9.47
CA GLY A 8 -2.34 3.48 10.08
C GLY A 8 -3.49 3.20 9.12
N ALA A 9 -3.37 3.59 7.83
CA ALA A 9 -4.37 3.28 6.83
C ALA A 9 -4.31 1.80 6.42
N THR A 10 -5.46 1.15 6.37
CA THR A 10 -5.62 -0.24 5.89
C THR A 10 -6.08 -0.24 4.44
N LEU A 11 -5.27 -0.82 3.56
CA LEU A 11 -5.59 -0.94 2.13
C LEU A 11 -5.27 -2.31 1.57
N ASN A 12 -5.92 -2.63 0.45
CA ASN A 12 -5.70 -3.88 -0.25
C ASN A 12 -4.48 -3.75 -1.18
N VAL A 13 -3.43 -4.49 -0.86
CA VAL A 13 -2.24 -4.59 -1.71
C VAL A 13 -2.23 -5.92 -2.49
N PRO A 14 -1.63 -5.92 -3.69
CA PRO A 14 -1.34 -7.15 -4.42
C PRO A 14 -0.43 -8.11 -3.65
N LEU A 15 -0.51 -9.40 -3.98
CA LEU A 15 0.21 -10.47 -3.28
C LEU A 15 1.75 -10.40 -3.42
N PHE A 16 2.26 -9.59 -4.35
CA PHE A 16 3.70 -9.44 -4.61
C PHE A 16 4.38 -8.36 -3.76
N ILE A 17 3.64 -7.62 -2.92
CA ILE A 17 4.17 -6.56 -2.05
C ILE A 17 4.57 -7.16 -0.70
N ASN A 18 5.83 -6.96 -0.32
CA ASN A 18 6.39 -7.39 0.95
C ASN A 18 6.48 -6.22 1.94
N GLN A 19 6.58 -6.53 3.23
CA GLN A 19 6.77 -5.54 4.27
C GLN A 19 8.15 -4.88 4.13
N GLY A 20 8.20 -3.55 4.15
CA GLY A 20 9.42 -2.76 3.91
C GLY A 20 9.55 -2.21 2.48
N GLU A 21 8.69 -2.63 1.55
CA GLU A 21 8.61 -2.04 0.21
C GLU A 21 7.88 -0.69 0.24
N ILE A 22 8.39 0.29 -0.51
CA ILE A 22 7.74 1.59 -0.64
C ILE A 22 6.70 1.52 -1.76
N ILE A 23 5.47 1.89 -1.44
CA ILE A 23 4.35 1.89 -2.39
C ILE A 23 3.72 3.27 -2.43
N LYS A 24 3.34 3.70 -3.64
CA LYS A 24 2.47 4.85 -3.83
C LYS A 24 1.03 4.42 -3.68
N ILE A 25 0.33 5.12 -2.81
CA ILE A 25 -1.09 4.93 -2.54
C ILE A 25 -1.81 6.25 -2.76
N ASP A 26 -3.05 6.18 -3.22
CA ASP A 26 -3.95 7.31 -3.27
C ASP A 26 -4.56 7.51 -1.88
N THR A 27 -4.22 8.62 -1.22
CA THR A 27 -4.70 8.95 0.12
C THR A 27 -6.17 9.37 0.16
N ARG A 28 -6.79 9.69 -0.99
CA ARG A 28 -8.21 10.04 -1.08
C ARG A 28 -9.09 8.82 -1.17
N THR A 29 -8.64 7.80 -1.92
CA THR A 29 -9.41 6.57 -2.16
C THR A 29 -8.89 5.36 -1.38
N GLY A 30 -7.72 5.46 -0.76
CA GLY A 30 -7.06 4.35 -0.08
C GLY A 30 -6.60 3.24 -1.04
N LYS A 31 -6.49 3.53 -2.34
CA LYS A 31 -6.11 2.53 -3.35
C LYS A 31 -4.61 2.53 -3.57
N TYR A 32 -4.07 1.33 -3.77
CA TYR A 32 -2.72 1.16 -4.29
C TYR A 32 -2.62 1.73 -5.71
N LEU A 33 -1.63 2.58 -5.96
CA LEU A 33 -1.34 3.15 -7.29
C LEU A 33 -0.20 2.39 -7.97
N SER A 34 0.99 2.39 -7.36
CA SER A 34 2.19 1.79 -7.95
C SER A 34 3.26 1.49 -6.89
N ARG A 35 4.26 0.69 -7.26
CA ARG A 35 5.45 0.50 -6.43
C ARG A 35 6.38 1.69 -6.64
N ALA A 36 6.80 2.35 -5.56
CA ALA A 36 7.88 3.32 -5.63
C ALA A 36 9.17 2.49 -5.72
N LYS A 37 9.88 2.61 -6.84
CA LYS A 37 11.16 1.95 -7.05
C LYS A 37 12.23 2.59 -6.17
#